data_AF-A0A290QLK5-F1
#
_entry.id   AF-A0A290QLK5-F1
#
_cell.length_a   1.000
_cell.length_b   1.000
_cell.length_c   1.000
_cell.angle_alpha   90.00
_cell.angle_beta   90.00
_cell.angle_gamma   90.00
#
_symmetry.space_group_name_H-M   'P 1'
#
loop_
_entity.id
_entity.type
_entity.pdbx_description
1 polymer ?
#
loop_
_entity_poly.entity_id
_entity_poly.type
_entity_poly.pdbx_seq_one_letter_code
_entity_poly.pdbx_strand_id
1 'polypeptide(L)'
;MVAVEGGFKTKSGEIFNELPDRFADAFILVGAGFAAGGYEYGLTLGWVAALLAVGTAYVRALGAAAGAGQCFLGPMAKQHRMAAMTVACVGAVVAGFFGYGACVIFVALAVVVVGTAITVGRRTLWVVRTLEAKP
;
A
#
# COMPACT_ATOMS: atom_id res chain seq x y z
N MET A 1 11.52 -14.97 4.18
CA MET A 1 12.95 -15.29 4.04
C MET A 1 13.21 -16.81 4.01
N VAL A 2 12.26 -17.62 4.49
CA VAL A 2 12.28 -19.10 4.48
C VAL A 2 12.60 -19.77 3.13
N ALA A 3 12.02 -19.33 2.01
CA ALA A 3 12.30 -19.95 0.71
C ALA A 3 13.71 -19.63 0.17
N VAL A 4 14.30 -18.52 0.59
CA VAL A 4 15.67 -18.12 0.21
C VAL A 4 16.68 -18.82 1.12
N GLU A 5 16.40 -18.88 2.41
CA GLU A 5 17.23 -19.56 3.42
C GLU A 5 17.19 -21.08 3.27
N GLY A 6 16.08 -21.64 2.80
CA GLY A 6 15.93 -23.06 2.49
C GLY A 6 16.41 -23.48 1.09
N GLY A 7 16.97 -22.56 0.29
CA GLY A 7 17.46 -22.88 -1.06
C GLY A 7 16.38 -23.12 -2.14
N PHE A 8 15.09 -23.02 -1.80
CA PHE A 8 13.96 -23.25 -2.70
C PHE A 8 13.53 -22.00 -3.48
N LYS A 9 14.47 -21.10 -3.79
CA LYS A 9 14.16 -19.86 -4.53
C LYS A 9 13.82 -20.19 -5.99
N THR A 10 12.54 -20.15 -6.33
CA THR A 10 12.07 -20.30 -7.72
C THR A 10 11.69 -18.95 -8.32
N LYS A 11 11.79 -18.81 -9.65
CA LYS A 11 11.33 -17.61 -10.37
C LYS A 11 9.82 -17.38 -10.21
N SER A 12 9.03 -18.45 -10.08
CA SER A 12 7.58 -18.39 -9.85
C SER A 12 7.21 -18.08 -8.39
N GLY A 13 8.12 -18.30 -7.43
CA GLY A 13 7.86 -18.06 -6.01
C GLY A 13 7.50 -16.61 -5.69
N GLU A 14 8.00 -15.66 -6.47
CA GLU A 14 7.64 -14.24 -6.34
C GLU A 14 6.15 -14.01 -6.61
N ILE A 15 5.55 -14.74 -7.56
CA ILE A 15 4.11 -14.64 -7.87
C ILE A 15 3.27 -15.16 -6.70
N PHE A 16 3.63 -16.33 -6.16
CA PHE A 16 2.93 -16.94 -5.02
C PHE A 16 3.05 -16.12 -3.73
N ASN A 17 4.07 -15.27 -3.62
CA ASN A 17 4.19 -14.34 -2.49
C ASN A 17 3.49 -13.01 -2.77
N GLU A 18 3.70 -12.40 -3.94
CA GLU A 18 3.17 -11.07 -4.23
C GLU A 18 1.66 -11.06 -4.46
N LEU A 19 1.10 -12.04 -5.17
CA LEU A 19 -0.32 -12.00 -5.54
C LEU A 19 -1.25 -12.08 -4.32
N PRO A 20 -1.14 -13.07 -3.41
CA PRO A 20 -1.99 -13.13 -2.21
C PRO A 20 -1.76 -11.92 -1.30
N ASP A 21 -0.51 -11.43 -1.23
CA ASP A 21 -0.13 -10.26 -0.46
C ASP A 21 -0.82 -8.98 -0.95
N ARG A 22 -1.04 -8.81 -2.26
CA ARG A 22 -1.83 -7.68 -2.79
C ARG A 22 -3.30 -7.74 -2.36
N PHE A 23 -3.90 -8.93 -2.37
CA PHE A 23 -5.28 -9.09 -1.89
C PHE A 23 -5.38 -8.84 -0.39
N ALA A 24 -4.43 -9.33 0.40
CA ALA A 24 -4.37 -9.09 1.83
C ALA A 24 -4.24 -7.59 2.14
N ASP A 25 -3.32 -6.87 1.49
CA ASP A 25 -3.15 -5.42 1.63
C ASP A 25 -4.48 -4.68 1.32
N ALA A 26 -5.15 -5.07 0.23
CA ALA A 26 -6.43 -4.46 -0.17
C ALA A 26 -7.53 -4.71 0.86
N PHE A 27 -7.70 -5.95 1.34
CA PHE A 27 -8.71 -6.28 2.34
C PHE A 27 -8.47 -5.58 3.68
N ILE A 28 -7.21 -5.41 4.08
CA ILE A 28 -6.87 -4.65 5.29
C ILE A 28 -7.31 -3.19 5.16
N LEU A 29 -7.05 -2.55 4.01
CA LEU A 29 -7.41 -1.15 3.79
C LEU A 29 -8.92 -0.93 3.62
N VAL A 30 -9.61 -1.83 2.90
CA VAL A 30 -11.07 -1.78 2.79
C VAL A 30 -11.73 -2.06 4.15
N GLY A 31 -11.23 -3.05 4.90
CA GLY A 31 -11.69 -3.37 6.24
C GLY A 31 -11.51 -2.20 7.23
N ALA A 32 -10.39 -1.48 7.13
CA ALA A 32 -10.22 -0.23 7.87
C ALA A 32 -11.25 0.83 7.48
N GLY A 33 -11.63 0.90 6.20
CA GLY A 33 -12.71 1.78 5.74
C GLY A 33 -14.06 1.47 6.39
N PHE A 34 -14.38 0.18 6.55
CA PHE A 34 -15.55 -0.26 7.32
C PHE A 34 -15.45 0.11 8.80
N ALA A 35 -14.27 -0.05 9.42
CA ALA A 35 -14.05 0.36 10.81
C ALA A 35 -14.16 1.88 11.02
N ALA A 36 -13.86 2.68 9.99
CA ALA A 36 -14.08 4.12 9.97
C ALA A 36 -15.53 4.53 9.64
N GLY A 37 -16.48 3.57 9.50
CA GLY A 37 -17.84 3.79 9.00
C GLY A 37 -18.72 4.77 9.80
N GLY A 38 -18.27 5.23 10.96
CA GLY A 38 -18.87 6.36 11.68
C GLY A 38 -18.63 7.73 11.04
N TYR A 39 -17.75 7.81 10.02
CA TYR A 39 -17.43 9.04 9.29
C TYR A 39 -17.91 8.96 7.84
N GLU A 40 -18.46 10.08 7.36
CA GLU A 40 -18.78 10.27 5.94
C GLU A 40 -17.51 9.97 5.11
N TYR A 41 -17.64 9.17 4.06
CA TYR A 41 -16.54 8.70 3.18
C TYR A 41 -15.53 7.70 3.77
N GLY A 42 -15.69 7.17 5.00
CA GLY A 42 -14.78 6.17 5.56
C GLY A 42 -14.57 4.94 4.65
N LEU A 43 -15.68 4.38 4.15
CA LEU A 43 -15.64 3.25 3.20
C LEU A 43 -14.97 3.64 1.87
N THR A 44 -15.30 4.83 1.35
CA THR A 44 -14.72 5.36 0.10
C THR A 44 -13.21 5.51 0.23
N LEU A 45 -12.71 6.04 1.36
CA LEU A 45 -11.28 6.15 1.63
C LEU A 45 -10.59 4.79 1.69
N GLY A 46 -11.22 3.78 2.30
CA GLY A 46 -10.69 2.41 2.32
C GLY A 46 -10.50 1.84 0.92
N TRP A 47 -11.49 2.02 0.03
CA TRP A 47 -11.40 1.60 -1.37
C TRP A 47 -10.34 2.38 -2.16
N VAL A 48 -10.29 3.70 -2.00
CA VAL A 48 -9.27 4.54 -2.64
C VAL A 48 -7.87 4.13 -2.18
N ALA A 49 -7.69 3.88 -0.88
CA ALA A 49 -6.42 3.40 -0.33
C ALA A 49 -6.02 2.04 -0.92
N ALA A 50 -6.96 1.10 -1.03
CA ALA A 50 -6.71 -0.21 -1.62
C ALA A 50 -6.31 -0.12 -3.10
N LEU A 51 -7.03 0.67 -3.90
CA LEU A 51 -6.72 0.89 -5.31
C LEU A 51 -5.35 1.54 -5.50
N LEU A 52 -5.03 2.55 -4.70
CA LEU A 52 -3.70 3.18 -4.73
C LEU A 52 -2.60 2.22 -4.28
N ALA A 53 -2.84 1.39 -3.27
CA ALA A 53 -1.88 0.39 -2.80
C ALA A 53 -1.55 -0.63 -3.90
N VAL A 54 -2.57 -1.16 -4.59
CA VAL A 54 -2.38 -2.03 -5.77
C VAL A 54 -1.69 -1.25 -6.90
N GLY A 55 -2.11 0.00 -7.15
CA GLY A 55 -1.50 0.88 -8.13
C GLY A 55 0.00 1.09 -7.94
N THR A 56 0.48 1.25 -6.70
CA THR A 56 1.93 1.38 -6.43
C THR A 56 2.73 0.14 -6.83
N ALA A 57 2.14 -1.05 -6.70
CA ALA A 57 2.76 -2.29 -7.11
C ALA A 57 2.67 -2.46 -8.64
N TYR A 58 1.53 -2.11 -9.24
CA TYR A 58 1.33 -2.13 -10.68
C TYR A 58 2.30 -1.23 -11.42
N VAL A 59 2.48 0.04 -11.01
CA VAL A 59 3.45 0.96 -11.63
C VAL A 59 4.87 0.41 -11.57
N ARG A 60 5.23 -0.25 -10.47
CA ARG A 60 6.54 -0.89 -10.33
C ARG A 60 6.70 -2.07 -11.29
N ALA A 61 5.69 -2.94 -11.38
CA ALA A 61 5.68 -4.08 -12.30
C ALA A 61 5.71 -3.62 -13.77
N LEU A 62 4.93 -2.60 -14.11
CA LEU A 62 4.87 -1.99 -15.44
C LEU A 62 6.21 -1.36 -15.81
N GLY A 63 6.84 -0.59 -14.90
CA GLY A 63 8.16 -0.03 -15.13
C GLY A 63 9.23 -1.10 -15.36
N ALA A 64 9.16 -2.22 -14.64
CA ALA A 64 10.05 -3.34 -14.88
C ALA A 64 9.81 -4.02 -16.24
N ALA A 65 8.54 -4.24 -16.61
CA ALA A 65 8.16 -4.83 -17.89
C ALA A 65 8.52 -3.93 -19.09
N ALA A 66 8.40 -2.60 -18.93
CA ALA A 66 8.80 -1.61 -19.93
C ALA A 66 10.33 -1.41 -20.01
N GLY A 67 11.10 -2.06 -19.14
CA GLY A 67 12.56 -2.00 -19.15
C GLY A 67 13.17 -0.86 -18.32
N ALA A 68 12.38 -0.01 -17.65
CA ALA A 68 12.89 0.99 -16.71
C ALA A 68 13.50 0.36 -15.44
N GLY A 69 13.13 -0.88 -15.14
CA GLY A 69 13.55 -1.60 -13.93
C GLY A 69 12.61 -1.35 -12.74
N GLN A 70 13.01 -1.88 -11.58
CA GLN A 70 12.18 -1.87 -10.36
C GLN A 70 12.42 -0.57 -9.56
N CYS A 71 11.38 0.26 -9.43
CA CYS A 71 11.44 1.49 -8.63
C CYS A 71 10.80 1.31 -7.24
N PHE A 72 11.57 1.54 -6.18
CA PHE A 72 11.09 1.47 -4.79
C PHE A 72 10.85 2.84 -4.14
N LEU A 73 11.01 3.94 -4.89
CA LEU A 73 10.87 5.30 -4.39
C LEU A 73 9.47 5.60 -3.84
N GLY A 74 9.40 6.50 -2.86
CA GLY A 74 8.17 7.15 -2.38
C GLY A 74 8.04 7.13 -0.86
N PRO A 75 7.40 8.15 -0.26
CA PRO A 75 7.29 8.28 1.20
C PRO A 75 6.41 7.18 1.83
N MET A 76 5.53 6.55 1.05
CA MET A 76 4.55 5.60 1.54
C MET A 76 4.68 4.25 0.82
N ALA A 77 5.86 3.65 0.95
CA ALA A 77 6.10 2.28 0.51
C ALA A 77 5.23 1.29 1.32
N LYS A 78 5.18 0.02 0.87
CA LYS A 78 4.34 -1.01 1.50
C LYS A 78 4.56 -1.11 3.02
N GLN A 79 5.81 -1.19 3.47
CA GLN A 79 6.13 -1.32 4.89
C GLN A 79 5.60 -0.14 5.72
N HIS A 80 5.69 1.08 5.20
CA HIS A 80 5.19 2.29 5.87
C HIS A 80 3.66 2.28 5.96
N ARG A 81 2.96 1.86 4.90
CA ARG A 81 1.49 1.70 4.94
C ARG A 81 1.05 0.72 6.01
N MET A 82 1.67 -0.46 6.05
CA MET A 82 1.29 -1.50 7.01
C MET A 82 1.61 -1.07 8.43
N ALA A 83 2.77 -0.45 8.66
CA ALA A 83 3.13 0.11 9.96
C ALA A 83 2.13 1.18 10.43
N ALA A 84 1.75 2.11 9.55
CA ALA A 84 0.77 3.15 9.86
C ALA A 84 -0.59 2.55 10.23
N MET A 85 -1.06 1.54 9.49
CA MET A 85 -2.30 0.84 9.81
C MET A 85 -2.22 0.05 11.12
N THR A 86 -1.11 -0.62 11.40
CA THR A 86 -0.91 -1.32 12.67
C THR A 86 -0.94 -0.35 13.86
N VAL A 87 -0.22 0.77 13.77
CA VAL A 87 -0.23 1.82 14.80
C VAL A 87 -1.64 2.41 14.96
N ALA A 88 -2.35 2.65 13.85
CA ALA A 88 -3.71 3.15 13.87
C ALA A 88 -4.67 2.18 14.55
N CYS A 89 -4.55 0.87 14.31
CA CYS A 89 -5.36 -0.14 14.99
C CYS A 89 -5.12 -0.15 16.51
N VAL A 90 -3.85 -0.12 16.94
CA VAL A 90 -3.52 -0.06 18.37
C VAL A 90 -4.04 1.25 18.99
N GLY A 91 -3.82 2.37 18.30
CA GLY A 91 -4.32 3.68 18.72
C GLY A 91 -5.85 3.72 18.79
N ALA A 92 -6.54 3.07 17.85
CA ALA A 92 -8.00 3.01 17.80
C ALA A 92 -8.59 2.21 18.98
N VAL A 93 -7.89 1.19 19.48
CA VAL A 93 -8.29 0.48 20.71
C VAL A 93 -8.26 1.43 21.90
N VAL A 94 -7.16 2.18 22.07
CA VAL A 94 -7.02 3.14 23.17
C VAL A 94 -8.02 4.29 23.05
N ALA A 95 -8.14 4.88 21.86
CA ALA A 95 -9.08 5.95 21.57
C ALA A 95 -10.55 5.49 21.61
N GLY A 96 -10.79 4.19 21.41
CA GLY A 96 -12.10 3.56 21.52
C GLY A 96 -12.71 3.69 22.92
N PHE A 97 -11.90 3.64 23.98
CA PHE A 97 -12.36 3.90 25.35
C PHE A 97 -12.94 5.32 25.54
N PHE A 98 -12.60 6.25 24.65
CA PHE A 98 -13.08 7.64 24.66
C PHE A 98 -14.05 7.94 23.51
N GLY A 99 -14.47 6.93 22.73
CA GLY A 99 -15.38 7.10 21.59
C GLY A 99 -14.74 7.61 20.30
N TYR A 100 -13.40 7.76 20.24
CA TYR A 100 -12.68 8.30 19.07
C TYR A 100 -12.02 7.23 18.18
N GLY A 101 -12.28 5.94 18.40
CA GLY A 101 -11.65 4.84 17.67
C GLY A 101 -11.79 4.94 16.14
N ALA A 102 -13.01 5.22 15.66
CA ALA A 102 -13.26 5.39 14.22
C ALA A 102 -12.53 6.61 13.62
N CYS A 103 -12.35 7.68 14.41
CA CYS A 103 -11.64 8.90 13.99
C CYS A 103 -10.18 8.60 13.68
N VAL A 104 -9.53 7.84 14.57
CA VAL A 104 -8.12 7.46 14.42
C VAL A 104 -7.91 6.68 13.13
N ILE A 105 -8.79 5.70 12.85
CA ILE A 105 -8.72 4.91 11.62
C ILE A 105 -8.97 5.78 10.38
N PHE A 106 -9.96 6.68 10.43
CA PHE A 106 -10.26 7.59 9.32
C PHE A 106 -9.07 8.50 8.99
N VAL A 107 -8.47 9.14 9.99
CA VAL A 107 -7.30 10.01 9.81
C VAL A 107 -6.11 9.21 9.27
N ALA A 108 -5.87 8.01 9.80
CA ALA A 108 -4.81 7.14 9.31
C ALA A 108 -5.01 6.75 7.84
N LEU A 109 -6.25 6.41 7.44
CA LEU A 109 -6.59 6.13 6.04
C LEU A 109 -6.35 7.34 5.14
N ALA A 110 -6.74 8.55 5.58
CA ALA A 110 -6.49 9.77 4.81
C ALA A 110 -4.99 10.00 4.59
N VAL A 111 -4.16 9.82 5.63
CA VAL A 111 -2.70 9.90 5.53
C VAL A 111 -2.14 8.84 4.58
N VAL A 112 -2.63 7.59 4.67
CA VAL A 112 -2.25 6.51 3.77
C VAL A 112 -2.60 6.88 2.32
N VAL A 113 -3.82 7.34 2.04
CA VAL A 113 -4.26 7.73 0.70
C VAL A 113 -3.33 8.80 0.11
N VAL A 114 -3.11 9.90 0.83
CA VAL A 114 -2.26 11.01 0.37
C VAL A 114 -0.83 10.54 0.12
N GLY A 115 -0.23 9.83 1.09
CA GLY A 115 1.14 9.32 0.96
C GLY A 115 1.27 8.33 -0.21
N THR A 116 0.26 7.50 -0.43
CA THR A 116 0.27 6.49 -1.50
C THR A 116 0.09 7.14 -2.87
N ALA A 117 -0.77 8.15 -3.00
CA ALA A 117 -0.95 8.92 -4.23
C ALA A 117 0.36 9.62 -4.65
N ILE A 118 1.04 10.27 -3.69
CA ILE A 118 2.36 10.87 -3.93
C ILE A 118 3.37 9.80 -4.38
N THR A 119 3.34 8.63 -3.76
CA THR A 119 4.22 7.50 -4.11
C THR A 119 3.98 7.02 -5.55
N VAL A 120 2.71 6.85 -5.95
CA VAL A 120 2.35 6.50 -7.34
C VAL A 120 2.90 7.54 -8.31
N GLY A 121 2.60 8.83 -8.10
CA GLY A 121 3.05 9.90 -8.98
C GLY A 121 4.57 9.97 -9.12
N ARG A 122 5.31 9.86 -8.00
CA ARG A 122 6.78 9.85 -8.01
C ARG A 122 7.36 8.65 -8.76
N ARG A 123 6.76 7.47 -8.60
CA ARG A 123 7.20 6.26 -9.32
C ARG A 123 6.92 6.36 -10.81
N THR A 124 5.73 6.81 -11.21
CA THR A 124 5.38 6.99 -12.62
C THR A 124 6.33 7.97 -13.30
N LEU A 125 6.60 9.12 -12.67
CA LEU A 125 7.54 10.10 -13.21
C LEU A 125 8.95 9.55 -13.34
N TRP A 126 9.40 8.75 -12.36
CA TRP A 126 10.69 8.07 -12.44
C TRP A 126 10.74 7.07 -13.60
N VAL A 127 9.69 6.26 -13.79
CA VAL A 127 9.61 5.30 -14.89
C VAL A 127 9.68 6.01 -16.23
N VAL A 128 8.85 7.03 -16.45
CA VAL A 128 8.84 7.80 -17.71
C VAL A 128 10.21 8.42 -17.98
N ARG A 129 10.81 9.11 -17.00
CA ARG A 129 12.14 9.72 -17.18
C ARG A 129 13.22 8.70 -17.50
N THR A 130 13.18 7.53 -16.88
CA THR A 130 14.16 6.46 -17.14
C THR A 130 13.99 5.87 -18.53
N LEU A 131 12.77 5.79 -19.07
CA LEU A 131 12.53 5.32 -20.43
C LEU A 131 12.96 6.35 -21.47
N GLU A 132 12.60 7.63 -21.29
CA GLU A 132 12.96 8.71 -22.22
C GLU A 132 14.46 9.06 -22.19
N ALA A 133 15.16 8.75 -21.10
CA ALA A 133 16.61 8.94 -21.00
C ALA A 133 17.43 7.80 -21.63
N LYS A 134 16.79 6.72 -22.08
CA LYS A 134 17.48 5.66 -22.82
C LYS A 134 17.63 6.08 -24.29
N PRO A 135 18.86 6.11 -24.83
CA PRO A 135 19.12 6.43 -26.22
C PRO A 135 18.61 5.35 -27.19
#